data_AF-A0A7S0DUL1-F1
#
_entry.id   AF-A0A7S0DUL1-F1
#
_cell.length_a   1.000
_cell.length_b   1.000
_cell.length_c   1.000
_cell.angle_alpha   90.00
_cell.angle_beta   90.00
_cell.angle_gamma   90.00
#
_symmetry.space_group_name_H-M   'P 1'
#
loop_
_entity.id
_entity.type
_entity.pdbx_description
1 polymer ?
#
loop_
_entity_poly.entity_id
_entity_poly.type
_entity_poly.pdbx_seq_one_letter_code
_entity_poly.pdbx_strand_id
1 'polypeptide(L)'
;GAAGTGAAGTGAAGTGAGAGRICLLVQRSASNGRNIVNHDEILVALQHNFHDVCEWKVMGPLGEGKDEEQRMLAAAALFRHARLIVAPHGGSLANLMFTSSRACLVEVLPAIRPNLCYERLSRAIGFCSFWLFAP
;
A
#
# COMPACT_ATOMS: atom_id res chain seq x y z
N GLY A 1 -2.60 -43.92 -27.13
CA GLY A 1 -1.64 -42.97 -26.53
C GLY A 1 -2.43 -41.99 -25.69
N ALA A 2 -2.21 -42.00 -24.38
CA ALA A 2 -2.92 -41.15 -23.43
C ALA A 2 -2.49 -39.68 -23.58
N ALA A 3 -3.44 -38.77 -23.78
CA ALA A 3 -3.21 -37.34 -23.66
C ALA A 3 -3.42 -36.95 -22.19
N GLY A 4 -2.31 -36.66 -21.52
CA GLY A 4 -2.27 -36.25 -20.11
C GLY A 4 -2.89 -34.88 -19.90
N THR A 5 -3.82 -34.82 -18.95
CA THR A 5 -4.30 -33.61 -18.31
C THR A 5 -3.18 -32.98 -17.47
N GLY A 6 -2.65 -31.84 -17.90
CA GLY A 6 -1.70 -31.05 -17.13
C GLY A 6 -2.43 -30.09 -16.18
N ALA A 7 -2.66 -30.51 -14.95
CA ALA A 7 -2.97 -29.62 -13.84
C ALA A 7 -1.69 -28.90 -13.38
N ALA A 8 -1.73 -27.58 -13.29
CA ALA A 8 -0.69 -26.77 -12.66
C ALA A 8 -1.33 -25.45 -12.17
N GLY A 9 -1.26 -25.03 -10.93
CA GLY A 9 -0.84 -25.69 -9.70
C GLY A 9 -1.47 -24.87 -8.57
N THR A 10 -2.17 -25.55 -7.66
CA THR A 10 -2.62 -24.96 -6.40
C THR A 10 -1.39 -24.70 -5.54
N GLY A 11 -0.84 -23.49 -5.63
CA GLY A 11 0.13 -23.00 -4.66
C GLY A 11 -0.57 -22.85 -3.32
N ALA A 12 -0.39 -23.85 -2.45
CA ALA A 12 -0.76 -23.76 -1.05
C ALA A 12 0.00 -22.58 -0.44
N ALA A 13 -0.71 -21.46 -0.25
CA ALA A 13 -0.21 -20.32 0.49
C ALA A 13 0.04 -20.80 1.92
N GLY A 14 1.32 -20.96 2.27
CA GLY A 14 1.74 -21.36 3.60
C GLY A 14 1.06 -20.48 4.65
N THR A 15 0.46 -21.14 5.63
CA THR A 15 0.02 -20.57 6.90
C THR A 15 1.22 -19.96 7.62
N GLY A 16 1.53 -18.71 7.31
CA GLY A 16 2.49 -17.92 8.04
C GLY A 16 1.83 -16.66 8.56
N ALA A 17 2.26 -16.22 9.74
CA ALA A 17 1.91 -14.99 10.45
C ALA A 17 0.95 -14.06 9.68
N GLY A 18 -0.30 -14.01 10.12
CA GLY A 18 -1.34 -13.18 9.51
C GLY A 18 -0.85 -11.76 9.28
N ALA A 19 -1.16 -11.20 8.11
CA ALA A 19 -0.98 -9.78 7.86
C ALA A 19 -1.55 -9.01 9.07
N GLY A 20 -0.74 -8.11 9.65
CA GLY A 20 -1.09 -7.45 10.91
C GLY A 20 -2.44 -6.74 10.81
N ARG A 21 -3.12 -6.48 11.93
CA ARG A 21 -4.41 -5.78 11.91
C ARG A 21 -4.28 -4.29 11.55
N ILE A 22 -3.12 -3.81 11.12
CA ILE A 22 -2.90 -2.39 10.84
C ILE A 22 -3.22 -2.10 9.37
N CYS A 23 -4.04 -1.08 9.14
CA CYS A 23 -4.22 -0.43 7.85
C CYS A 23 -3.55 0.94 7.89
N LEU A 24 -2.87 1.32 6.81
CA LEU A 24 -2.16 2.59 6.71
C LEU A 24 -2.86 3.50 5.71
N LEU A 25 -3.05 4.76 6.09
CA LEU A 25 -3.28 5.86 5.17
C LEU A 25 -2.03 6.74 5.13
N VAL A 26 -1.43 6.90 3.95
CA VAL A 26 -0.19 7.67 3.79
C VAL A 26 -0.51 9.12 3.51
N GLN A 27 0.04 10.01 4.33
CA GLN A 27 -0.04 11.45 4.16
C GLN A 27 1.29 11.98 3.62
N ARG A 28 1.22 12.75 2.53
CA ARG A 28 2.38 13.45 1.94
C ARG A 28 2.33 14.93 2.31
N SER A 29 3.51 15.56 2.36
CA SER A 29 3.61 17.01 2.53
C SER A 29 2.85 17.73 1.40
N ALA A 30 2.09 18.77 1.77
CA ALA A 30 1.28 19.56 0.84
C ALA A 30 2.14 20.32 -0.18
N SER A 31 3.41 20.55 0.10
CA SER A 31 4.34 21.35 -0.71
C SER A 31 4.66 20.76 -2.09
N ASN A 32 4.36 19.47 -2.32
CA ASN A 32 4.75 18.77 -3.54
C ASN A 32 3.58 18.41 -4.47
N GLY A 33 2.33 18.80 -4.14
CA GLY A 33 1.15 18.56 -4.97
C GLY A 33 0.73 17.09 -5.10
N ARG A 34 1.26 16.20 -4.25
CA ARG A 34 0.95 14.76 -4.24
C ARG A 34 0.17 14.33 -3.00
N ASN A 35 -0.48 15.27 -2.32
CA ASN A 35 -1.32 14.98 -1.18
C ASN A 35 -2.74 14.63 -1.63
N ILE A 36 -3.42 13.84 -0.81
CA ILE A 36 -4.87 13.64 -0.92
C ILE A 36 -5.51 14.86 -0.23
N VAL A 37 -6.25 15.69 -0.97
CA VAL A 37 -6.77 16.96 -0.44
C VAL A 37 -7.83 16.76 0.64
N ASN A 38 -8.65 15.71 0.51
CA ASN A 38 -9.68 15.31 1.47
C ASN A 38 -9.22 14.13 2.35
N HIS A 39 -7.94 14.14 2.75
CA HIS A 39 -7.32 13.06 3.52
C HIS A 39 -8.09 12.72 4.80
N ASP A 40 -8.55 13.73 5.54
CA ASP A 40 -9.26 13.53 6.81
C ASP A 40 -10.65 12.93 6.61
N GLU A 41 -11.38 13.35 5.57
CA GLU A 41 -12.66 12.76 5.19
C GLU A 41 -12.51 11.28 4.83
N ILE A 42 -11.46 10.95 4.07
CA ILE A 42 -11.12 9.57 3.70
C ILE A 42 -10.76 8.78 4.96
N LEU A 43 -9.96 9.33 5.88
CA LEU A 43 -9.62 8.65 7.13
C LEU A 43 -10.87 8.35 7.97
N VAL A 44 -11.76 9.33 8.13
CA VAL A 44 -13.03 9.16 8.85
C VAL A 44 -13.89 8.09 8.19
N ALA A 45 -14.02 8.11 6.86
CA ALA A 45 -14.78 7.11 6.13
C ALA A 45 -14.15 5.70 6.27
N LEU A 46 -12.83 5.59 6.21
CA LEU A 46 -12.12 4.32 6.36
C LEU A 46 -12.27 3.74 7.77
N GLN A 47 -12.12 4.58 8.79
CA GLN A 47 -12.33 4.20 10.18
C GLN A 47 -13.78 3.79 10.42
N HIS A 48 -14.76 4.56 9.92
CA HIS A 48 -16.18 4.23 10.10
C HIS A 48 -16.55 2.89 9.45
N ASN A 49 -16.19 2.71 8.18
CA ASN A 49 -16.65 1.55 7.37
C ASN A 49 -15.82 0.28 7.59
N PHE A 50 -14.60 0.37 8.13
CA PHE A 50 -13.69 -0.78 8.26
C PHE A 50 -13.05 -0.92 9.65
N HIS A 51 -13.67 -0.36 10.70
CA HIS A 51 -13.15 -0.42 12.08
C HIS A 51 -12.97 -1.85 12.62
N ASP A 52 -13.79 -2.81 12.17
CA ASP A 52 -13.76 -4.20 12.58
C ASP A 52 -12.69 -5.03 11.83
N VAL A 53 -12.33 -4.59 10.63
CA VAL A 53 -11.34 -5.25 9.75
C VAL A 53 -9.90 -4.93 10.18
N CYS A 54 -9.60 -3.67 10.46
CA CYS A 54 -8.26 -3.21 10.83
C CYS A 54 -8.23 -1.91 11.62
N GLU A 55 -7.15 -1.72 12.38
CA GLU A 55 -6.76 -0.48 13.04
C GLU A 55 -6.10 0.46 12.02
N TRP A 56 -6.75 1.60 11.75
CA TRP A 56 -6.22 2.60 10.82
C TRP A 56 -5.20 3.52 11.49
N LYS A 57 -4.01 3.63 10.87
CA LYS A 57 -2.96 4.56 11.28
C LYS A 57 -2.60 5.48 10.12
N VAL A 58 -2.23 6.72 10.46
CA VAL A 58 -1.71 7.68 9.49
C VAL A 58 -0.19 7.62 9.49
N MET A 59 0.40 7.44 8.32
CA MET A 59 1.84 7.61 8.12
C MET A 59 2.09 9.03 7.61
N GLY A 60 2.62 9.89 8.48
CA GLY A 60 2.92 11.28 8.15
C GLY A 60 4.14 11.43 7.23
N PRO A 61 4.40 12.65 6.71
CA PRO A 61 5.51 12.89 5.79
C PRO A 61 6.87 12.46 6.35
N LEU A 62 7.71 11.89 5.49
CA LEU A 62 9.11 11.57 5.76
C LEU A 62 9.99 12.71 5.23
N GLY A 63 11.00 13.14 6.02
CA GLY A 63 12.04 14.06 5.53
C GLY A 63 12.04 15.50 6.05
N GLU A 64 11.60 15.76 7.28
CA GLU A 64 11.79 17.08 7.91
C GLU A 64 12.28 16.92 9.37
N GLY A 65 13.45 17.48 9.68
CA GLY A 65 14.00 17.59 11.04
C GLY A 65 15.18 16.66 11.38
N LYS A 66 15.67 16.76 12.62
CA LYS A 66 16.84 16.01 13.13
C LYS A 66 16.61 14.50 13.31
N ASP A 67 15.35 14.04 13.22
CA ASP A 67 14.94 12.67 13.53
C ASP A 67 14.55 11.85 12.27
N GLU A 68 15.08 12.24 11.11
CA GLU A 68 14.71 11.64 9.81
C GLU A 68 14.90 10.12 9.76
N GLU A 69 16.06 9.62 10.18
CA GLU A 69 16.37 8.18 10.20
C GLU A 69 15.37 7.42 11.08
N GLN A 70 15.10 7.91 12.29
CA GLN A 70 14.16 7.29 13.22
C GLN A 70 12.74 7.21 12.62
N ARG A 71 12.33 8.26 11.89
CA ARG A 71 11.03 8.30 11.20
C ARG A 71 10.99 7.34 10.01
N MET A 72 12.08 7.20 9.27
CA MET A 72 12.18 6.20 8.20
C MET A 72 12.09 4.78 8.74
N LEU A 73 12.79 4.46 9.82
CA LEU A 73 12.71 3.15 10.48
C LEU A 73 11.29 2.88 11.01
N ALA A 74 10.66 3.89 11.62
CA ALA A 74 9.27 3.78 12.08
C ALA A 74 8.30 3.54 10.91
N ALA A 75 8.48 4.22 9.78
CA ALA A 75 7.66 3.98 8.58
C ALA A 75 7.89 2.58 8.01
N ALA A 76 9.14 2.12 7.90
CA ALA A 76 9.44 0.76 7.44
C ALA A 76 8.78 -0.30 8.35
N ALA A 77 8.79 -0.09 9.67
CA ALA A 77 8.10 -0.96 10.62
C ALA A 77 6.58 -0.97 10.41
N LEU A 78 5.95 0.20 10.21
CA LEU A 78 4.52 0.29 9.90
C LEU A 78 4.19 -0.49 8.61
N PHE A 79 4.97 -0.29 7.55
CA PHE A 79 4.75 -0.94 6.24
C PHE A 79 4.89 -2.46 6.30
N ARG A 80 5.89 -2.94 7.05
CA ARG A 80 6.11 -4.39 7.24
C ARG A 80 4.93 -5.09 7.91
N HIS A 81 4.23 -4.39 8.81
CA HIS A 81 3.11 -4.94 9.58
C HIS A 81 1.72 -4.56 9.04
N ALA A 82 1.66 -3.73 8.01
CA ALA A 82 0.41 -3.35 7.37
C ALA A 82 -0.23 -4.53 6.62
N ARG A 83 -1.56 -4.60 6.67
CA ARG A 83 -2.38 -5.48 5.83
C ARG A 83 -2.91 -4.77 4.59
N LEU A 84 -3.19 -3.47 4.72
CA LEU A 84 -3.62 -2.61 3.63
C LEU A 84 -2.89 -1.28 3.75
N ILE A 85 -2.46 -0.74 2.62
CA ILE A 85 -1.86 0.58 2.53
C ILE A 85 -2.64 1.35 1.49
N VAL A 86 -3.19 2.51 1.87
CA VAL A 86 -3.78 3.49 0.96
C VAL A 86 -2.79 4.64 0.85
N ALA A 87 -2.26 4.87 -0.34
CA ALA A 87 -1.21 5.87 -0.55
C ALA A 87 -1.46 6.73 -1.78
N PRO A 88 -1.14 8.04 -1.75
CA PRO A 88 -1.10 8.83 -2.96
C PRO A 88 0.09 8.45 -3.84
N HIS A 89 0.00 8.84 -5.11
CA HIS A 89 1.07 8.68 -6.08
C HIS A 89 2.43 9.26 -5.64
N GLY A 90 3.51 8.75 -6.23
CA GLY A 90 4.87 9.25 -6.00
C GLY A 90 5.56 8.65 -4.76
N GLY A 91 4.98 7.60 -4.17
CA GLY A 91 5.59 6.73 -3.16
C GLY A 91 5.65 5.26 -3.57
N SER A 92 5.23 4.90 -4.79
CA SER A 92 4.94 3.53 -5.19
C SER A 92 6.14 2.57 -5.06
N LEU A 93 7.36 3.02 -5.42
CA LEU A 93 8.56 2.18 -5.25
C LEU A 93 8.80 1.83 -3.77
N ALA A 94 8.73 2.82 -2.89
CA ALA A 94 8.92 2.62 -1.46
C ALA A 94 7.83 1.68 -0.91
N ASN A 95 6.58 1.87 -1.36
CA ASN A 95 5.48 0.97 -1.00
C ASN A 95 5.81 -0.47 -1.41
N LEU A 96 6.25 -0.71 -2.64
CA LEU A 96 6.58 -2.07 -3.10
C LEU A 96 7.79 -2.68 -2.37
N MET A 97 8.78 -1.88 -1.98
CA MET A 97 9.99 -2.37 -1.32
C MET A 97 9.81 -2.70 0.16
N PHE A 98 9.05 -1.87 0.90
CA PHE A 98 8.95 -2.00 2.35
C PHE A 98 7.69 -2.74 2.82
N THR A 99 6.72 -2.94 1.94
CA THR A 99 5.48 -3.63 2.29
C THR A 99 5.67 -5.14 2.25
N SER A 100 5.06 -5.83 3.21
CA SER A 100 4.96 -7.29 3.20
C SER A 100 4.23 -7.79 1.94
N SER A 101 4.69 -8.89 1.34
CA SER A 101 4.01 -9.54 0.20
C SER A 101 2.61 -10.05 0.53
N ARG A 102 2.22 -10.09 1.81
CA ARG A 102 0.86 -10.42 2.28
C ARG A 102 -0.06 -9.20 2.43
N ALA A 103 0.46 -7.99 2.29
CA ALA A 103 -0.38 -6.80 2.31
C ALA A 103 -0.95 -6.51 0.92
N CYS A 104 -1.92 -5.59 0.87
CA CYS A 104 -2.37 -5.00 -0.37
C CYS A 104 -2.10 -3.50 -0.42
N LEU A 105 -1.75 -2.97 -1.58
CA LEU A 105 -1.59 -1.54 -1.82
C LEU A 105 -2.77 -1.01 -2.64
N VAL A 106 -3.39 0.07 -2.18
CA VAL A 106 -4.31 0.91 -2.94
C VAL A 106 -3.60 2.22 -3.24
N GLU A 107 -3.27 2.46 -4.51
CA GLU A 107 -2.60 3.69 -4.92
C GLU A 107 -3.59 4.67 -5.57
N VAL A 108 -3.61 5.90 -5.06
CA VAL A 108 -4.41 7.01 -5.58
C VAL A 108 -3.57 7.80 -6.58
N LEU A 109 -3.89 7.66 -7.86
CA LEU A 109 -3.19 8.26 -8.98
C LEU A 109 -3.98 9.44 -9.56
N PRO A 110 -3.31 10.48 -10.07
CA PRO A 110 -3.99 11.51 -10.86
C PRO A 110 -4.53 10.89 -12.15
N ALA A 111 -5.74 11.28 -12.54
CA ALA A 111 -6.38 10.84 -13.79
C ALA A 111 -5.58 11.33 -15.02
N ILE A 112 -4.92 12.49 -14.89
CA ILE A 112 -4.10 13.08 -15.95
C ILE A 112 -2.65 12.61 -15.79
N ARG A 113 -2.15 11.89 -16.79
CA ARG A 113 -0.77 11.36 -16.86
C ARG A 113 -0.37 10.49 -15.64
N PRO A 114 -1.09 9.39 -15.37
CA PRO A 114 -0.71 8.48 -14.30
C PRO A 114 0.64 7.81 -14.61
N ASN A 115 1.53 7.72 -13.62
CA ASN A 115 2.76 6.95 -13.76
C ASN A 115 2.48 5.46 -13.53
N LEU A 116 2.31 4.71 -14.61
CA LEU A 116 1.98 3.28 -14.57
C LEU A 116 3.21 2.35 -14.49
N CYS A 117 4.44 2.87 -14.33
CA CYS A 117 5.60 1.97 -14.27
C CYS A 117 5.57 1.03 -13.05
N TYR A 118 5.06 1.51 -11.92
CA TYR A 118 4.97 0.72 -10.69
C TYR A 118 3.77 -0.23 -10.65
N GLU A 119 2.74 0.05 -11.44
CA GLU A 119 1.64 -0.86 -11.74
C GLU A 119 2.17 -2.14 -12.42
N ARG A 120 2.97 -1.94 -13.47
CA ARG A 120 3.59 -3.07 -14.19
C ARG A 120 4.55 -3.84 -13.29
N LEU A 121 5.33 -3.13 -12.47
CA LEU A 121 6.24 -3.76 -11.52
C LEU A 121 5.48 -4.58 -10.47
N SER A 122 4.40 -4.04 -9.88
CA SER A 122 3.61 -4.76 -8.87
C SER A 122 3.03 -6.06 -9.44
N ARG A 123 2.52 -6.00 -10.68
CA ARG A 123 2.06 -7.20 -11.41
C ARG A 123 3.18 -8.20 -11.67
N ALA A 124 4.35 -7.73 -12.12
CA ALA A 124 5.48 -8.60 -12.44
C ALA A 124 5.99 -9.38 -11.22
N ILE A 125 5.90 -8.80 -10.02
CA ILE A 125 6.30 -9.46 -8.76
C ILE A 125 5.14 -10.15 -8.03
N GLY A 126 3.94 -10.17 -8.61
CA GLY A 126 2.75 -10.80 -8.02
C GLY A 126 2.23 -10.12 -6.74
N PHE A 127 2.45 -8.82 -6.59
CA PHE A 127 2.05 -8.05 -5.41
C PHE A 127 0.55 -7.68 -5.47
N CYS A 128 -0.18 -7.81 -4.35
CA CYS A 128 -1.60 -7.42 -4.29
C CYS A 128 -1.75 -5.90 -4.38
N SER A 129 -2.48 -5.44 -5.39
CA SER A 129 -2.40 -4.04 -5.75
C SER A 129 -3.65 -3.54 -6.51
N PHE A 130 -4.32 -2.49 -6.00
CA PHE A 130 -5.46 -1.75 -6.64
C PHE A 130 -5.17 -0.26 -6.91
N TRP A 131 -5.63 0.24 -8.06
CA TRP A 131 -5.29 1.56 -8.60
C TRP A 131 -6.57 2.38 -8.68
N LEU A 132 -6.61 3.51 -7.97
CA LEU A 132 -7.73 4.45 -7.98
C LEU A 132 -7.31 5.72 -8.71
N PHE A 133 -8.04 6.09 -9.75
CA PHE A 133 -7.79 7.33 -10.49
C PHE A 133 -8.68 8.44 -9.92
N ALA A 134 -8.04 9.47 -9.37
CA ALA A 134 -8.69 10.67 -8.86
C ALA A 134 -8.54 11.82 -9.87
N PRO A 135 -9.57 12.66 -10.04
CA PRO A 135 -9.54 13.80 -10.96
C PRO A 135 -8.41 14.80 -10.64
#